data_AF-A0AAW5L3M1-F1
#
_entry.id   AF-A0AAW5L3M1-F1
#
_cell.length_a   1.000
_cell.length_b   1.000
_cell.length_c   1.000
_cell.angle_alpha   90.00
_cell.angle_beta   90.00
_cell.angle_gamma   90.00
#
_symmetry.space_group_name_H-M   'P 1'
#
loop_
_entity.id
_entity.type
_entity.pdbx_description
1 polymer ?
#
loop_
_entity_poly.entity_id
_entity_poly.type
_entity_poly.pdbx_seq_one_letter_code
_entity_poly.pdbx_strand_id
1 'polypeptide(L)'
;AKLRCLKGIDTTSAMTVHVEIADFTRFPTAKAFMAYVGLTPSESSSGEKISRSSITKQGNSTVRSTLVECANALVKGTIGLKSKRVKAR
;
A
#
# COMPACT_ATOMS: atom_id res chain seq x y z
N ALA A 1 -3.85 16.39 3.65
CA ALA A 1 -2.82 16.19 4.71
C ALA A 1 -2.83 14.79 5.34
N LYS A 2 -3.96 14.09 5.44
CA LYS A 2 -4.12 12.84 6.22
C LYS A 2 -3.16 11.69 5.83
N LEU A 3 -2.91 11.43 4.55
CA LEU A 3 -2.01 10.34 4.12
C LEU A 3 -0.53 10.57 4.48
N ARG A 4 -0.10 11.84 4.56
CA ARG A 4 1.29 12.25 4.81
C ARG A 4 1.70 12.03 6.28
N CYS A 5 0.75 11.66 7.15
CA CYS A 5 1.00 11.32 8.54
C CYS A 5 1.72 9.98 8.68
N LEU A 6 1.59 9.10 7.68
CA LEU A 6 2.26 7.80 7.65
C LEU A 6 3.73 7.98 7.25
N LYS A 7 4.64 7.37 8.01
CA LYS A 7 6.06 7.32 7.65
C LYS A 7 6.20 6.59 6.31
N GLY A 8 7.13 7.03 5.46
CA GLY A 8 7.29 6.48 4.11
C GLY A 8 6.39 7.09 3.04
N ILE A 9 5.33 7.83 3.39
CA ILE A 9 4.47 8.55 2.43
C ILE A 9 4.83 10.04 2.42
N ASP A 10 5.27 10.54 1.26
CA ASP A 10 5.51 11.98 1.03
C ASP A 10 4.43 12.59 0.12
N THR A 11 4.55 13.88 -0.19
CA THR A 11 3.60 14.67 -1.00
C THR A 11 3.22 14.01 -2.31
N THR A 12 4.22 13.59 -3.10
CA THR A 12 4.00 13.02 -4.43
C THR A 12 3.26 11.69 -4.32
N SER A 13 3.74 10.78 -3.46
CA SER A 13 3.08 9.48 -3.23
C SER A 13 1.67 9.64 -2.67
N ALA A 14 1.45 10.58 -1.75
CA ALA A 14 0.13 10.88 -1.22
C ALA A 14 -0.81 11.43 -2.30
N MET A 15 -0.31 12.27 -3.21
CA MET A 15 -1.09 12.81 -4.31
C MET A 15 -1.45 11.74 -5.33
N THR A 16 -0.48 10.90 -5.73
CA THR A 16 -0.71 9.77 -6.63
C THR A 16 -1.79 8.84 -6.08
N VAL A 17 -1.66 8.40 -4.83
CA VAL A 17 -2.66 7.50 -4.22
C VAL A 17 -4.02 8.19 -4.11
N HIS A 18 -4.06 9.49 -3.80
CA HIS A 18 -5.32 10.20 -3.68
C HIS A 18 -6.05 10.39 -5.02
N VAL A 19 -5.33 10.74 -6.09
CA VAL A 19 -5.91 10.94 -7.43
C VAL A 19 -6.41 9.62 -8.00
N GLU A 20 -5.65 8.55 -7.85
CA GLU A 20 -5.98 7.25 -8.46
C GLU A 20 -7.10 6.51 -7.73
N ILE A 21 -7.23 6.71 -6.42
CA ILE A 21 -8.28 6.07 -5.63
C ILE A 21 -9.52 6.95 -5.51
N ALA A 22 -9.33 8.28 -5.47
CA ALA A 22 -10.31 9.33 -5.21
C ALA A 22 -11.02 9.17 -3.85
N ASP A 23 -11.88 8.15 -3.74
CA ASP A 23 -12.73 7.88 -2.60
C ASP A 23 -12.41 6.52 -1.95
N PHE A 24 -11.94 6.58 -0.69
CA PHE A 24 -11.66 5.39 0.10
C PHE A 24 -12.91 4.78 0.75
N THR A 25 -14.03 5.51 0.81
CA THR A 25 -15.28 4.99 1.39
C THR A 25 -15.91 3.90 0.53
N ARG A 26 -15.52 3.81 -0.75
CA ARG A 26 -15.86 2.71 -1.65
C ARG A 26 -15.40 1.34 -1.13
N PHE A 27 -14.38 1.30 -0.27
CA PHE A 27 -13.86 0.06 0.28
C PHE A 27 -14.37 -0.17 1.71
N PRO A 28 -15.16 -1.23 1.97
CA PRO A 28 -15.70 -1.48 3.30
C PRO A 28 -14.63 -1.87 4.32
N THR A 29 -13.48 -2.39 3.86
CA THR A 29 -12.36 -2.79 4.72
C THR A 29 -11.02 -2.52 4.04
N ALA A 30 -9.96 -2.40 4.84
CA ALA A 30 -8.59 -2.30 4.33
C ALA A 30 -8.18 -3.52 3.48
N LYS A 31 -8.69 -4.72 3.80
CA LYS A 31 -8.45 -5.94 3.01
C LYS A 31 -9.07 -5.83 1.62
N ALA A 32 -10.29 -5.29 1.50
CA ALA A 32 -10.93 -5.04 0.22
C ALA A 32 -10.11 -4.06 -0.64
N PHE A 33 -9.56 -3.01 -0.02
CA PHE A 33 -8.65 -2.09 -0.70
C PHE A 33 -7.36 -2.77 -1.17
N MET A 34 -6.72 -3.59 -0.32
CA MET A 34 -5.50 -4.33 -0.71
C MET A 34 -5.75 -5.32 -1.84
N ALA A 35 -6.93 -5.95 -1.87
CA ALA A 35 -7.35 -6.84 -2.95
C ALA A 35 -7.55 -6.07 -4.26
N TYR A 36 -8.18 -4.90 -4.19
CA TYR A 36 -8.38 -4.00 -5.34
C TYR A 36 -7.06 -3.52 -5.96
N VAL A 37 -6.07 -3.15 -5.14
CA VAL A 37 -4.74 -2.72 -5.61
C VAL A 37 -3.86 -3.90 -6.04
N GLY A 38 -4.30 -5.13 -5.76
CA GLY A 38 -3.62 -6.35 -6.15
C GLY A 38 -2.38 -6.68 -5.32
N LEU A 39 -2.37 -6.25 -4.05
CA LEU A 39 -1.33 -6.57 -3.06
C LEU A 39 -1.65 -7.85 -2.26
N THR A 40 -2.83 -8.43 -2.44
CA THR A 40 -3.19 -9.72 -1.83
C THR A 40 -2.58 -10.88 -2.61
N PRO A 41 -2.24 -12.01 -1.95
CA PRO A 41 -1.87 -13.24 -2.64
C PRO A 41 -2.98 -13.69 -3.58
N SER A 42 -2.60 -14.26 -4.71
CA SER A 42 -3.51 -14.95 -5.62
C SER A 42 -3.79 -16.35 -5.12
N GLU A 43 -5.04 -16.78 -5.20
CA GLU A 43 -5.48 -18.10 -4.75
C GLU A 43 -6.24 -18.82 -5.87
N SER A 44 -5.79 -20.03 -6.20
CA SER A 44 -6.41 -20.94 -7.17
C SER A 44 -6.60 -22.29 -6.50
N SER A 45 -7.53 -22.35 -5.56
CA SER A 45 -7.83 -23.55 -4.79
C SER A 45 -8.90 -24.37 -5.49
N SER A 46 -8.73 -25.69 -5.58
CA SER A 46 -9.73 -26.62 -6.13
C SER A 46 -9.89 -27.83 -5.22
N GLY A 47 -11.15 -28.13 -4.84
CA GLY A 47 -11.46 -29.20 -3.89
C GLY A 47 -10.71 -29.02 -2.56
N GLU A 48 -9.92 -30.02 -2.18
CA GLU A 48 -9.10 -30.04 -0.96
C GLU A 48 -7.73 -29.36 -1.14
N LYS A 49 -7.38 -28.97 -2.38
CA LYS A 49 -6.06 -28.41 -2.68
C LYS A 49 -6.08 -26.89 -2.58
N ILE A 50 -5.41 -26.35 -1.56
CA ILE A 50 -5.15 -24.92 -1.44
C ILE A 50 -3.90 -24.58 -2.23
N SER A 51 -4.02 -23.74 -3.26
CA SER A 51 -2.87 -23.22 -3.99
C SER A 51 -2.83 -21.69 -3.92
N ARG A 52 -1.87 -21.17 -3.14
CA ARG A 52 -1.61 -19.73 -3.02
C ARG A 52 -0.33 -19.40 -3.78
N SER A 53 -0.38 -18.34 -4.57
CA SER A 53 0.71 -17.91 -5.45
C SER A 53 1.11 -16.47 -5.15
N SER A 54 1.84 -15.82 -6.07
CA SER A 54 2.27 -14.43 -5.92
C SER A 54 1.10 -13.47 -5.73
N ILE A 55 1.40 -12.19 -5.46
CA ILE A 55 0.39 -11.14 -5.44
C ILE A 55 -0.45 -11.16 -6.72
N THR A 56 -1.74 -10.84 -6.63
CA THR A 56 -2.66 -10.90 -7.78
C THR A 56 -2.28 -9.92 -8.90
N LYS A 57 -1.55 -8.84 -8.58
CA LYS A 57 -1.21 -7.73 -9.50
C LYS A 57 -2.42 -7.08 -10.18
N GLN A 58 -3.62 -7.35 -9.68
CA GLN A 58 -4.87 -6.78 -10.17
C GLN A 58 -4.96 -5.28 -9.86
N GLY A 59 -5.73 -4.55 -10.66
CA GLY A 59 -5.88 -3.10 -10.51
C GLY A 59 -4.64 -2.29 -10.91
N ASN A 60 -4.59 -1.03 -10.45
CA ASN A 60 -3.64 -0.04 -10.93
C ASN A 60 -2.20 -0.34 -10.49
N SER A 61 -1.30 -0.54 -11.47
CA SER A 61 0.12 -0.81 -11.26
C SER A 61 0.87 0.36 -10.62
N THR A 62 0.52 1.60 -10.98
CA THR A 62 1.13 2.82 -10.43
C THR A 62 0.89 2.91 -8.94
N VAL A 63 -0.36 2.77 -8.50
CA VAL A 63 -0.72 2.79 -7.07
C VAL A 63 0.01 1.70 -6.31
N ARG A 64 0.05 0.49 -6.87
CA ARG A 64 0.75 -0.65 -6.26
C ARG A 64 2.25 -0.37 -6.11
N SER A 65 2.93 0.08 -7.16
CA SER A 65 4.36 0.39 -7.11
C SER A 65 4.65 1.52 -6.12
N THR A 66 3.84 2.58 -6.11
CA THR A 66 3.97 3.68 -5.14
C THR A 66 3.84 3.18 -3.70
N LEU A 67 2.89 2.30 -3.42
CA LEU A 67 2.72 1.73 -2.07
C LEU A 67 3.89 0.82 -1.67
N VAL A 68 4.42 0.02 -2.59
CA VAL A 68 5.62 -0.82 -2.36
C VAL A 68 6.85 0.06 -2.11
N GLU A 69 7.03 1.15 -2.85
CA GLU A 69 8.11 2.11 -2.61
C GLU A 69 7.97 2.80 -1.26
N CYS A 70 6.76 3.21 -0.89
CA CYS A 70 6.48 3.77 0.44
C CYS A 70 6.82 2.78 1.56
N ALA A 71 6.50 1.50 1.36
CA ALA A 71 6.85 0.43 2.30
C ALA A 71 8.38 0.22 2.39
N ASN A 72 9.09 0.25 1.27
CA ASN A 72 10.55 0.21 1.28
C ASN A 72 11.16 1.44 1.97
N ALA A 73 10.57 2.63 1.78
CA ALA A 73 11.01 3.85 2.44
C ALA A 73 10.79 3.83 3.96
N LEU A 74 9.80 3.08 4.46
CA LEU A 74 9.64 2.84 5.91
C LEU A 74 10.87 2.13 6.49
N VAL A 75 11.36 1.10 5.80
CA VAL A 75 12.45 0.21 6.26
C VAL A 75 13.83 0.80 6.02
N LYS A 76 13.99 1.70 5.05
CA LYS A 76 15.25 2.43 4.80
C LYS A 76 15.67 3.39 5.92
N GLY A 77 14.83 3.60 6.94
CA GLY A 77 15.23 4.29 8.17
C GLY A 77 15.91 3.32 9.14
N THR A 78 16.99 3.73 9.79
CA THR A 78 17.59 2.97 10.90
C THR A 78 16.52 2.66 11.95
N ILE A 79 16.41 1.39 12.37
CA ILE A 79 15.49 0.97 13.44
C ILE A 79 15.83 1.82 14.68
N GLY A 80 14.85 2.57 15.19
CA GLY A 80 15.02 3.49 16.32
C GLY A 80 15.26 4.97 15.96
N LEU A 81 15.59 5.31 14.70
CA LEU A 81 15.80 6.69 14.27
C LEU A 81 14.63 7.23 13.44
N LYS A 82 13.87 8.16 14.04
CA LYS A 82 12.87 8.96 13.32
C LYS A 82 13.57 9.96 12.39
N SER A 83 13.09 10.09 11.16
CA SER A 83 13.58 11.09 10.20
C SER A 83 13.39 12.50 10.77
N LYS A 84 14.30 13.44 10.46
CA LYS A 84 14.26 14.83 10.97
C LYS A 84 12.88 15.47 10.85
N ARG A 85 12.19 15.23 9.73
CA ARG A 85 10.84 15.71 9.45
C ARG A 85 9.73 15.08 10.30
N VAL A 86 9.90 13.84 10.76
CA VAL A 86 8.97 13.18 11.68
C VAL A 86 9.25 13.61 13.13
N LYS A 87 10.50 13.94 13.46
CA LYS A 87 10.86 14.54 14.76
C LYS A 87 10.39 15.99 14.90
N ALA A 88 10.25 16.71 13.80
CA ALA A 88 9.83 18.11 13.75
C ALA A 88 8.30 18.32 13.67
N ARG A 89 7.52 17.23 13.76
CA ARG A 89 6.05 17.26 13.87
C ARG A 89 5.67 16.99 15.32
#